data_AF-A0A3C1W2T2-F1
#
_entry.id   AF-A0A3C1W2T2-F1
#
_cell.length_a   1.000
_cell.length_b   1.000
_cell.length_c   1.000
_cell.angle_alpha   90.00
_cell.angle_beta   90.00
_cell.angle_gamma   90.00
#
_symmetry.space_group_name_H-M   'P 1'
#
loop_
_entity.id
_entity.type
_entity.pdbx_description
1 polymer ?
#
loop_
_entity_poly.entity_id
_entity_poly.type
_entity_poly.pdbx_seq_one_letter_code
_entity_poly.pdbx_strand_id
1 'polypeptide(L)'
;MDLEDHRKRLGQSYLKASIAPEREDLLAQTRELLQMSLPRLMRCWLGTPWDFNGTAHEPGTGKVACGYFVSSVLQDAGFEVEWAPLAQQASQNILGTFLPPEKMTIRVGMDYDAFLQEVLLSGPGIYIVGLDSHVAFLVITGSREIRFIHSSGSSPYCVIDEPREHSHVLRNSEYRVIGNLTASDEVLHKWLLGEKFRTQTR
;
A
#
# COMPACT_ATOMS: atom_id res chain seq x y z
N MET A 1 -6.88 -3.09 -20.56
CA MET A 1 -8.19 -3.20 -19.87
C MET A 1 -8.08 -2.32 -18.65
N ASP A 2 -8.93 -1.31 -18.55
CA ASP A 2 -8.84 -0.25 -17.53
C ASP A 2 -9.22 -0.81 -16.13
N LEU A 3 -8.44 -0.48 -15.10
CA LEU A 3 -8.71 -0.87 -13.71
C LEU A 3 -9.99 -0.20 -13.20
N GLU A 4 -10.22 1.05 -13.64
CA GLU A 4 -11.40 1.82 -13.27
C GLU A 4 -12.69 1.21 -13.80
N ASP A 5 -12.67 0.68 -15.03
CA ASP A 5 -13.81 -0.03 -15.61
C ASP A 5 -14.16 -1.31 -14.84
N HIS A 6 -13.16 -2.03 -14.33
CA HIS A 6 -13.39 -3.19 -13.47
C HIS A 6 -14.03 -2.79 -12.14
N ARG A 7 -13.48 -1.75 -11.50
CA ARG A 7 -14.00 -1.21 -10.25
C ARG A 7 -15.47 -0.81 -10.38
N LYS A 8 -15.81 -0.04 -11.42
CA LYS A 8 -17.19 0.38 -11.71
C LYS A 8 -18.13 -0.81 -11.92
N ARG A 9 -17.71 -1.83 -12.68
CA ARG A 9 -18.53 -3.04 -12.89
C ARG A 9 -18.75 -3.82 -11.60
N LEU A 10 -17.70 -4.06 -10.82
CA LEU A 10 -17.81 -4.76 -9.54
C LEU A 10 -18.68 -3.97 -8.55
N GLY A 11 -18.53 -2.64 -8.49
CA GLY A 11 -19.32 -1.78 -7.63
C GLY A 11 -20.80 -1.78 -7.99
N GLN A 12 -21.14 -1.75 -9.28
CA GLN A 12 -22.52 -1.91 -9.73
C GLN A 12 -23.11 -3.27 -9.35
N SER A 13 -22.32 -4.35 -9.46
CA SER A 13 -22.74 -5.68 -9.02
C SER A 13 -22.95 -5.72 -7.50
N TYR A 14 -22.07 -5.08 -6.72
CA TYR A 14 -22.15 -5.03 -5.26
C TYR A 14 -23.40 -4.32 -4.76
N LEU A 15 -23.75 -3.19 -5.39
CA LEU A 15 -24.98 -2.46 -5.07
C LEU A 15 -26.26 -3.23 -5.43
N LYS A 16 -26.20 -4.14 -6.40
CA LYS A 16 -27.32 -5.01 -6.80
C LYS A 16 -27.40 -6.29 -5.95
N ALA A 17 -26.30 -6.71 -5.33
CA ALA A 17 -26.23 -7.91 -4.51
C ALA A 17 -27.17 -7.78 -3.30
N SER A 18 -28.06 -8.77 -3.17
CA SER A 18 -29.16 -8.74 -2.21
C SER A 18 -28.90 -9.56 -0.95
N ILE A 19 -27.90 -10.45 -1.00
CA ILE A 19 -27.52 -11.34 0.10
C ILE A 19 -26.05 -11.22 0.46
N ALA A 20 -25.71 -11.55 1.71
CA ALA A 20 -24.34 -11.44 2.22
C ALA A 20 -23.31 -12.28 1.43
N PRO A 21 -23.58 -13.54 1.05
CA PRO A 21 -22.59 -14.35 0.32
C PRO A 21 -22.19 -13.76 -1.04
N GLU A 22 -23.12 -13.14 -1.77
CA GLU A 22 -22.82 -12.46 -3.05
C GLU A 22 -21.89 -11.25 -2.83
N ARG A 23 -22.10 -10.51 -1.74
CA ARG A 23 -21.25 -9.37 -1.39
C ARG A 23 -19.85 -9.81 -0.97
N GLU A 24 -19.74 -10.90 -0.22
CA GLU A 24 -18.45 -11.49 0.16
C GLU A 24 -17.66 -11.95 -1.06
N ASP A 25 -18.31 -12.61 -2.03
CA ASP A 25 -17.69 -13.02 -3.29
C ASP A 25 -17.18 -11.82 -4.10
N LEU A 26 -17.97 -10.76 -4.20
CA LEU A 26 -17.56 -9.53 -4.89
C LEU A 26 -16.40 -8.81 -4.20
N LEU A 27 -16.34 -8.85 -2.86
CA LEU A 27 -15.19 -8.35 -2.11
C LEU A 27 -13.95 -9.23 -2.33
N ALA A 28 -14.11 -10.55 -2.44
CA ALA A 28 -13.01 -11.44 -2.79
C ALA A 28 -12.46 -11.15 -4.19
N GLN A 29 -13.32 -10.97 -5.19
CA GLN A 29 -12.91 -10.56 -6.56
C GLN A 29 -12.20 -9.19 -6.54
N THR A 30 -12.72 -8.24 -5.75
CA THR A 30 -12.09 -6.92 -5.56
C THR A 30 -10.69 -7.05 -4.96
N ARG A 31 -10.55 -7.92 -3.95
CA ARG A 31 -9.27 -8.21 -3.30
C ARG A 31 -8.26 -8.78 -4.28
N GLU A 32 -8.65 -9.74 -5.11
CA GLU A 32 -7.77 -10.35 -6.13
C GLU A 32 -7.34 -9.32 -7.17
N LEU A 33 -8.27 -8.49 -7.65
CA LEU A 33 -8.00 -7.43 -8.61
C LEU A 33 -6.94 -6.44 -8.09
N LEU A 34 -7.08 -5.99 -6.84
CA LEU A 34 -6.13 -5.07 -6.21
C LEU A 34 -4.77 -5.74 -5.97
N GLN A 35 -4.75 -6.98 -5.46
CA GLN A 35 -3.51 -7.74 -5.25
C GLN A 35 -2.74 -8.01 -6.55
N MET A 36 -3.42 -8.12 -7.69
CA MET A 36 -2.77 -8.21 -9.01
C MET A 36 -2.33 -6.86 -9.56
N SER A 37 -3.12 -5.80 -9.36
CA SER A 37 -2.92 -4.51 -10.03
C SER A 37 -1.90 -3.62 -9.33
N LEU A 38 -1.99 -3.52 -8.00
CA LEU A 38 -1.13 -2.64 -7.20
C LEU A 38 0.37 -2.94 -7.40
N PRO A 39 0.85 -4.21 -7.31
CA PRO A 39 2.27 -4.49 -7.54
C PRO A 39 2.74 -4.20 -8.97
N ARG A 40 1.85 -4.15 -9.96
CA ARG A 40 2.20 -3.76 -11.33
C ARG A 40 2.34 -2.25 -11.43
N LEU A 41 1.42 -1.50 -10.85
CA LEU A 41 1.47 -0.04 -10.75
C LEU A 41 2.72 0.42 -10.00
N MET A 42 3.01 -0.18 -8.84
CA MET A 42 4.25 0.08 -8.10
C MET A 42 5.50 -0.11 -8.97
N ARG A 43 5.52 -1.15 -9.82
CA ARG A 43 6.68 -1.46 -10.65
C ARG A 43 6.84 -0.57 -11.87
N CYS A 44 5.79 0.13 -12.31
CA CYS A 44 5.92 1.16 -13.33
C CYS A 44 6.86 2.29 -12.89
N TRP A 45 6.99 2.51 -11.58
CA TRP A 45 7.84 3.54 -11.01
C TRP A 45 9.32 3.14 -10.88
N LEU A 46 9.70 1.88 -11.08
CA LEU A 46 11.07 1.41 -10.87
C LEU A 46 12.10 2.29 -11.60
N GLY A 47 13.16 2.66 -10.88
CA GLY A 47 14.21 3.54 -11.40
C GLY A 47 13.86 5.03 -11.38
N THR A 48 12.61 5.43 -11.06
CA THR A 48 12.28 6.85 -10.85
C THR A 48 13.14 7.41 -9.73
N PRO A 49 13.95 8.46 -9.97
CA PRO A 49 14.87 8.97 -8.96
C PRO A 49 14.17 9.43 -7.68
N TRP A 50 14.86 9.32 -6.55
CA TRP A 50 14.37 9.77 -5.26
C TRP A 50 14.83 11.20 -4.96
N ASP A 51 13.99 11.94 -4.23
CA ASP A 51 14.33 13.21 -3.57
C ASP A 51 13.42 13.37 -2.35
N PHE A 52 13.95 13.94 -1.26
CA PHE A 52 13.16 14.19 -0.06
C PHE A 52 11.95 15.10 -0.34
N ASN A 53 12.09 16.05 -1.28
CA ASN A 53 11.03 16.95 -1.72
C ASN A 53 10.44 16.54 -3.08
N GLY A 54 10.70 15.30 -3.53
CA GLY A 54 10.25 14.82 -4.82
C GLY A 54 8.73 14.68 -4.87
N THR A 55 8.09 15.38 -5.81
CA THR A 55 6.64 15.41 -5.98
C THR A 55 6.19 14.87 -7.33
N ALA A 56 7.04 14.09 -8.02
CA ALA A 56 6.66 13.49 -9.30
C ALA A 56 5.34 12.73 -9.16
N HIS A 57 4.42 13.04 -10.07
CA HIS A 57 3.08 12.46 -10.12
C HIS A 57 2.99 11.32 -11.13
N GLU A 58 3.98 11.19 -12.01
CA GLU A 58 4.07 10.14 -13.02
C GLU A 58 5.44 9.46 -12.94
N PRO A 59 5.52 8.15 -13.26
CA PRO A 59 6.79 7.43 -13.32
C PRO A 59 7.81 8.09 -14.26
N GLY A 60 9.05 8.23 -13.79
CA GLY A 60 10.19 8.69 -14.61
C GLY A 60 10.18 10.16 -15.07
N THR A 61 9.14 10.95 -14.75
CA THR A 61 9.05 12.37 -15.18
C THR A 61 9.74 13.36 -14.24
N GLY A 62 10.32 12.86 -13.14
CA GLY A 62 11.00 13.69 -12.14
C GLY A 62 11.53 12.83 -10.99
N LYS A 63 11.59 13.44 -9.80
CA LYS A 63 11.98 12.74 -8.57
C LYS A 63 10.78 12.56 -7.64
N VAL A 64 10.74 11.47 -6.88
CA VAL A 64 9.60 11.13 -6.02
C VAL A 64 10.03 10.77 -4.60
N ALA A 65 9.43 11.41 -3.60
CA ALA A 65 9.61 11.06 -2.20
C ALA A 65 8.77 9.83 -1.83
N CYS A 66 9.06 9.20 -0.68
CA CYS A 66 8.41 7.96 -0.26
C CYS A 66 6.89 8.09 -0.08
N GLY A 67 6.42 9.16 0.57
CA GLY A 67 4.99 9.43 0.75
C GLY A 67 4.28 9.74 -0.57
N TYR A 68 4.91 10.51 -1.46
CA TYR A 68 4.35 10.82 -2.79
C TYR A 68 4.28 9.57 -3.67
N PHE A 69 5.27 8.67 -3.61
CA PHE A 69 5.21 7.40 -4.31
C PHE A 69 4.01 6.54 -3.85
N VAL A 70 3.82 6.39 -2.53
CA VAL A 70 2.68 5.64 -1.98
C VAL A 70 1.35 6.27 -2.40
N SER A 71 1.25 7.59 -2.28
CA SER A 71 0.04 8.35 -2.62
C SER A 71 -0.31 8.26 -4.10
N SER A 72 0.68 8.42 -5.00
CA SER A 72 0.48 8.31 -6.45
C SER A 72 0.04 6.90 -6.85
N VAL A 73 0.71 5.85 -6.34
CA VAL A 73 0.32 4.45 -6.64
C VAL A 73 -1.11 4.14 -6.20
N LEU A 74 -1.53 4.62 -5.02
CA LEU A 74 -2.90 4.40 -4.54
C LEU A 74 -3.91 5.17 -5.39
N GLN A 75 -3.60 6.41 -5.78
CA GLN A 75 -4.47 7.18 -6.66
C GLN A 75 -4.60 6.53 -8.05
N ASP A 76 -3.49 6.10 -8.64
CA ASP A 76 -3.47 5.37 -9.93
C ASP A 76 -4.23 4.04 -9.85
N ALA A 77 -4.29 3.43 -8.66
CA ALA A 77 -5.07 2.24 -8.39
C ALA A 77 -6.57 2.53 -8.18
N GLY A 78 -7.01 3.78 -8.27
CA GLY A 78 -8.41 4.19 -8.11
C GLY A 78 -8.85 4.43 -6.66
N PHE A 79 -7.92 4.57 -5.70
CA PHE A 79 -8.27 5.05 -4.37
C PHE A 79 -8.51 6.56 -4.42
N GLU A 80 -9.67 7.00 -3.93
CA GLU A 80 -10.02 8.42 -3.83
C GLU A 80 -9.31 9.04 -2.61
N VAL A 81 -8.02 9.32 -2.75
CA VAL A 81 -7.15 9.90 -1.72
C VAL A 81 -6.85 11.38 -1.99
N GLU A 82 -6.51 12.11 -0.93
CA GLU A 82 -6.01 13.48 -1.07
C GLU A 82 -4.50 13.42 -1.32
N TRP A 83 -4.12 13.38 -2.60
CA TRP A 83 -2.77 13.03 -3.04
C TRP A 83 -1.62 13.68 -2.23
N ALA A 84 -1.56 15.02 -2.24
CA ALA A 84 -0.51 15.74 -1.52
C ALA A 84 -0.67 15.70 0.01
N PRO A 85 -1.87 15.96 0.60
CA PRO A 85 -2.07 15.83 2.04
C PRO A 85 -1.67 14.47 2.60
N LEU A 86 -2.05 13.38 1.93
CA LEU A 86 -1.69 12.01 2.33
C LEU A 86 -0.17 11.81 2.28
N ALA A 87 0.47 12.21 1.18
CA ALA A 87 1.91 12.06 0.98
C ALA A 87 2.77 12.77 2.04
N GLN A 88 2.23 13.83 2.65
CA GLN A 88 2.93 14.67 3.63
C GLN A 88 2.76 14.19 5.08
N GLN A 89 1.95 13.17 5.32
CA GLN A 89 1.71 12.67 6.67
C GLN A 89 2.87 11.81 7.20
N ALA A 90 2.97 11.74 8.52
CA ALA A 90 3.77 10.71 9.17
C ALA A 90 3.30 9.32 8.75
N SER A 91 4.21 8.35 8.71
CA SER A 91 3.93 7.02 8.16
C SER A 91 2.72 6.34 8.82
N GLN A 92 2.61 6.39 10.15
CA GLN A 92 1.45 5.86 10.88
C GLN A 92 0.11 6.54 10.48
N ASN A 93 0.11 7.85 10.21
CA ASN A 93 -1.09 8.58 9.78
C ASN A 93 -1.48 8.23 8.33
N ILE A 94 -0.51 7.90 7.48
CA ILE A 94 -0.79 7.33 6.15
C ILE A 94 -1.56 6.02 6.31
N LEU A 95 -1.11 5.12 7.20
CA LEU A 95 -1.86 3.88 7.48
C LEU A 95 -3.24 4.17 8.09
N GLY A 96 -3.32 5.12 9.03
CA GLY A 96 -4.55 5.54 9.70
C GLY A 96 -5.64 6.12 8.79
N THR A 97 -5.25 6.61 7.61
CA THR A 97 -6.19 7.03 6.58
C THR A 97 -7.03 5.86 6.03
N PHE A 98 -6.50 4.64 6.09
CA PHE A 98 -7.14 3.44 5.52
C PHE A 98 -7.63 2.46 6.57
N LEU A 99 -6.91 2.34 7.69
CA LEU A 99 -7.11 1.29 8.67
C LEU A 99 -7.31 1.89 10.05
N PRO A 100 -8.24 1.36 10.85
CA PRO A 100 -8.33 1.74 12.25
C PRO A 100 -7.15 1.15 13.05
N PRO A 101 -6.79 1.71 14.21
CA PRO A 101 -5.62 1.29 14.99
C PRO A 101 -5.56 -0.20 15.30
N GLU A 102 -6.70 -0.87 15.50
CA GLU A 102 -6.78 -2.30 15.84
C GLU A 102 -6.42 -3.21 14.66
N LYS A 103 -6.39 -2.66 13.43
CA LYS A 103 -5.94 -3.34 12.21
C LYS A 103 -4.50 -3.03 11.85
N MET A 104 -3.81 -2.23 12.67
CA MET A 104 -2.38 -1.96 12.54
C MET A 104 -1.58 -2.77 13.54
N THR A 105 -0.38 -3.18 13.14
CA THR A 105 0.58 -3.83 14.03
C THR A 105 1.80 -2.95 14.17
N ILE A 106 2.01 -2.41 15.37
CA ILE A 106 3.15 -1.53 15.70
C ILE A 106 4.19 -2.34 16.49
N ARG A 107 5.44 -2.28 16.04
CA ARG A 107 6.60 -2.91 16.69
C ARG A 107 7.73 -1.91 16.82
N VAL A 108 8.34 -1.87 18.00
CA VAL A 108 9.46 -0.97 18.32
C VAL A 108 10.61 -1.81 18.87
N GLY A 109 11.81 -1.69 18.29
CA GLY A 109 13.00 -2.44 18.70
C GLY A 109 12.91 -3.95 18.49
N MET A 110 11.94 -4.42 17.69
CA MET A 110 11.79 -5.84 17.38
C MET A 110 12.86 -6.29 16.39
N ASP A 111 13.40 -7.48 16.60
CA ASP A 111 14.31 -8.13 15.65
C ASP A 111 13.67 -8.27 14.25
N TYR A 112 14.47 -8.10 13.20
CA TYR A 112 13.98 -8.09 11.83
C TYR A 112 13.39 -9.43 11.40
N ASP A 113 14.05 -10.55 11.73
CA ASP A 113 13.57 -11.87 11.32
C ASP A 113 12.30 -12.24 12.09
N ALA A 114 12.22 -11.89 13.37
CA ALA A 114 10.98 -12.01 14.16
C ALA A 114 9.83 -11.19 13.57
N PHE A 115 10.10 -9.94 13.16
CA PHE A 115 9.13 -9.09 12.46
C PHE A 115 8.64 -9.73 11.16
N LEU A 116 9.54 -10.27 10.34
CA LEU A 116 9.16 -10.94 9.08
C LEU A 116 8.30 -12.20 9.33
N GLN A 117 8.58 -12.98 10.38
CA GLN A 117 7.74 -14.13 10.72
C GLN A 117 6.32 -13.69 11.08
N GLU A 118 6.18 -12.63 11.87
CA GLU A 118 4.87 -12.08 12.23
C GLU A 118 4.10 -11.54 11.01
N VAL A 119 4.80 -10.84 10.11
CA VAL A 119 4.26 -10.38 8.83
C VAL A 119 3.75 -11.57 7.99
N LEU A 120 4.50 -12.67 7.91
CA LEU A 120 4.10 -13.87 7.17
C LEU A 120 2.88 -14.57 7.79
N LEU A 121 2.78 -14.57 9.12
CA LEU A 121 1.61 -15.11 9.83
C LEU A 121 0.35 -14.28 9.59
N SER A 122 0.52 -12.99 9.27
CA SER A 122 -0.59 -12.09 8.92
C SER A 122 -1.20 -12.38 7.53
N GLY A 123 -0.57 -13.26 6.74
CA GLY A 123 -1.10 -13.75 5.47
C GLY A 123 -0.66 -12.96 4.23
N PRO A 124 -1.07 -13.39 3.02
CA PRO A 124 -0.77 -12.67 1.78
C PRO A 124 -1.55 -11.34 1.68
N GLY A 125 -1.06 -10.42 0.86
CA GLY A 125 -1.74 -9.16 0.58
C GLY A 125 -0.84 -8.00 0.23
N ILE A 126 -1.47 -6.84 0.09
CA ILE A 126 -0.82 -5.54 -0.10
C ILE A 126 -0.86 -4.77 1.21
N TYR A 127 0.33 -4.53 1.76
CA TYR A 127 0.50 -3.80 3.00
C TYR A 127 1.12 -2.44 2.72
N ILE A 128 0.75 -1.46 3.54
CA ILE A 128 1.61 -0.30 3.76
C ILE A 128 2.46 -0.62 5.00
N VAL A 129 3.74 -0.29 4.91
CA VAL A 129 4.66 -0.31 6.05
C VAL A 129 5.19 1.10 6.31
N GLY A 130 5.01 1.55 7.54
CA GLY A 130 5.58 2.78 8.06
C GLY A 130 6.79 2.50 8.93
N LEU A 131 7.83 3.31 8.74
CA LEU A 131 9.11 3.25 9.43
C LEU A 131 9.38 4.56 10.17
N ASP A 132 10.54 4.65 10.84
CA ASP A 132 10.98 5.84 11.61
C ASP A 132 10.87 7.15 10.81
N SER A 133 11.30 7.13 9.55
CA SER A 133 11.33 8.31 8.67
C SER A 133 10.93 7.97 7.22
N HIS A 134 10.27 6.83 7.01
CA HIS A 134 10.03 6.28 5.69
C HIS A 134 8.68 5.56 5.61
N VAL A 135 8.13 5.46 4.40
CA VAL A 135 6.90 4.70 4.12
C VAL A 135 7.06 3.95 2.81
N ALA A 136 6.46 2.77 2.74
CA ALA A 136 6.64 1.87 1.60
C ALA A 136 5.46 0.89 1.48
N PHE A 137 5.45 0.13 0.39
CA PHE A 137 4.63 -1.05 0.27
C PHE A 137 5.40 -2.30 0.67
N LEU A 138 4.69 -3.23 1.30
CA LEU A 138 5.14 -4.59 1.51
C LEU A 138 4.13 -5.52 0.83
N VAL A 139 4.57 -6.29 -0.15
CA VAL A 139 3.73 -7.22 -0.91
C VAL A 139 4.08 -8.63 -0.48
N ILE A 140 3.08 -9.36 0.01
CA ILE A 140 3.21 -10.77 0.37
C ILE A 140 2.42 -11.59 -0.64
N THR A 141 3.12 -12.36 -1.45
CA THR A 141 2.49 -13.18 -2.49
C THR A 141 1.82 -14.41 -1.92
N GLY A 142 0.97 -15.08 -2.72
CA GLY A 142 0.40 -16.38 -2.34
C GLY A 142 1.45 -17.46 -2.05
N SER A 143 2.65 -17.36 -2.63
CA SER A 143 3.79 -18.24 -2.35
C SER A 143 4.61 -17.79 -1.14
N ARG A 144 4.13 -16.82 -0.35
CA ARG A 144 4.81 -16.23 0.81
C ARG A 144 6.13 -15.52 0.49
N GLU A 145 6.32 -15.09 -0.75
CA GLU A 145 7.42 -14.18 -1.09
C GLU A 145 7.09 -12.78 -0.57
N ILE A 146 8.08 -12.13 0.05
CA ILE A 146 7.98 -10.75 0.53
C ILE A 146 8.75 -9.84 -0.41
N ARG A 147 8.07 -8.82 -0.94
CA ARG A 147 8.67 -7.74 -1.73
C ARG A 147 8.48 -6.41 -1.02
N PHE A 148 9.56 -5.68 -0.82
CA PHE A 148 9.57 -4.33 -0.27
C PHE A 148 9.74 -3.34 -1.41
N ILE A 149 8.69 -2.59 -1.74
CA ILE A 149 8.67 -1.68 -2.88
C ILE A 149 8.52 -0.25 -2.39
N HIS A 150 9.51 0.58 -2.67
CA HIS A 150 9.61 1.92 -2.09
C HIS A 150 10.45 2.87 -2.93
N SER A 151 10.23 4.18 -2.76
CA SER A 151 11.16 5.21 -3.24
C SER A 151 12.31 5.37 -2.23
N SER A 152 13.48 4.82 -2.54
CA SER A 152 14.58 4.70 -1.58
C SER A 152 15.39 6.00 -1.45
N GLY A 153 15.47 6.51 -0.23
CA GLY A 153 16.42 7.58 0.15
C GLY A 153 17.85 7.09 0.38
N SER A 154 18.11 5.81 0.13
CA SER A 154 19.42 5.17 0.18
C SER A 154 19.83 4.75 -1.24
N SER A 155 21.13 4.54 -1.47
CA SER A 155 21.64 4.03 -2.76
C SER A 155 20.78 2.85 -3.27
N PRO A 156 20.28 2.87 -4.53
CA PRO A 156 20.68 3.75 -5.63
C PRO A 156 19.93 5.09 -5.76
N TYR A 157 19.18 5.52 -4.73
CA TYR A 157 18.40 6.76 -4.71
C TYR A 157 17.29 6.79 -5.77
N CYS A 158 16.48 5.73 -5.83
CA CYS A 158 15.34 5.63 -6.74
C CYS A 158 14.29 4.66 -6.19
N VAL A 159 13.17 4.54 -6.91
CA VAL A 159 12.18 3.50 -6.64
C VAL A 159 12.75 2.13 -6.97
N ILE A 160 12.71 1.24 -5.98
CA ILE A 160 13.28 -0.10 -6.05
C ILE A 160 12.29 -1.13 -5.48
N ASP A 161 12.38 -2.36 -5.98
CA ASP A 161 11.66 -3.54 -5.51
C ASP A 161 12.69 -4.53 -4.94
N GLU A 162 12.79 -4.60 -3.61
CA GLU A 162 13.78 -5.39 -2.88
C GLU A 162 13.16 -6.67 -2.31
N PRO A 163 13.83 -7.82 -2.40
CA PRO A 163 13.47 -8.99 -1.61
C PRO A 163 13.90 -8.77 -0.14
N ARG A 164 13.27 -9.51 0.79
CA ARG A 164 13.54 -9.40 2.24
C ARG A 164 15.02 -9.50 2.64
N GLU A 165 15.84 -10.23 1.88
CA GLU A 165 17.27 -10.39 2.16
C GLU A 165 18.05 -9.08 1.97
N HIS A 166 17.57 -8.19 1.09
CA HIS A 166 18.22 -6.94 0.71
C HIS A 166 17.50 -5.68 1.23
N SER A 167 16.37 -5.82 1.92
CA SER A 167 15.59 -4.68 2.44
C SER A 167 16.24 -4.02 3.66
N HIS A 168 17.42 -3.42 3.48
CA HIS A 168 18.20 -2.82 4.58
C HIS A 168 17.48 -1.68 5.28
N VAL A 169 16.72 -0.86 4.55
CA VAL A 169 15.93 0.25 5.13
C VAL A 169 14.86 -0.29 6.08
N LEU A 170 14.17 -1.36 5.68
CA LEU A 170 13.20 -2.04 6.53
C LEU A 170 13.88 -2.74 7.73
N ARG A 171 15.03 -3.38 7.50
CA ARG A 171 15.79 -4.10 8.54
C ARG A 171 16.30 -3.16 9.63
N ASN A 172 16.83 -2.00 9.27
CA ASN A 172 17.50 -1.11 10.22
C ASN A 172 16.55 -0.15 10.95
N SER A 173 15.26 -0.15 10.61
CA SER A 173 14.27 0.68 11.28
C SER A 173 13.90 0.12 12.64
N GLU A 174 13.95 0.95 13.67
CA GLU A 174 13.57 0.58 15.04
C GLU A 174 12.04 0.56 15.20
N TYR A 175 11.36 1.51 14.58
CA TYR A 175 9.91 1.60 14.54
C TYR A 175 9.36 0.97 13.25
N ARG A 176 8.47 -0.03 13.36
CA ARG A 176 7.77 -0.61 12.21
C ARG A 176 6.28 -0.70 12.49
N VAL A 177 5.47 -0.08 11.65
CA VAL A 177 4.01 -0.23 11.65
C VAL A 177 3.56 -0.83 10.32
N ILE A 178 2.70 -1.84 10.36
CA ILE A 178 2.14 -2.47 9.16
C ILE A 178 0.62 -2.48 9.21
N GLY A 179 0.00 -2.45 8.03
CA GLY A 179 -1.41 -2.68 7.85
C GLY A 179 -1.72 -3.28 6.48
N ASN A 180 -2.49 -4.36 6.45
CA ASN A 180 -2.89 -5.04 5.20
C ASN A 180 -4.14 -4.35 4.62
N LEU A 181 -3.97 -3.58 3.55
CA LEU A 181 -5.09 -2.89 2.89
C LEU A 181 -6.09 -3.88 2.32
N THR A 182 -5.58 -4.94 1.68
CA THR A 182 -6.42 -5.90 0.95
C THR A 182 -7.11 -6.92 1.86
N ALA A 183 -6.69 -7.08 3.11
CA ALA A 183 -7.39 -7.91 4.09
C ALA A 183 -8.54 -7.17 4.79
N SER A 184 -8.69 -5.86 4.59
CA SER A 184 -9.75 -5.06 5.21
C SER A 184 -10.95 -4.94 4.27
N ASP A 185 -12.03 -5.65 4.57
CA ASP A 185 -13.27 -5.56 3.80
C ASP A 185 -13.85 -4.14 3.77
N GLU A 186 -13.61 -3.34 4.81
CA GLU A 186 -13.99 -1.91 4.83
C GLU A 186 -13.21 -1.11 3.77
N VAL A 187 -11.89 -1.32 3.65
CA VAL A 187 -11.07 -0.68 2.62
C VAL A 187 -11.52 -1.11 1.23
N LEU A 188 -11.73 -2.42 1.04
CA LEU A 188 -12.21 -2.97 -0.24
C LEU A 188 -13.57 -2.39 -0.62
N HIS A 189 -14.51 -2.30 0.33
CA HIS A 189 -15.82 -1.72 0.12
C HIS A 189 -15.73 -0.25 -0.29
N LYS A 190 -14.97 0.57 0.45
CA LYS A 190 -14.82 2.00 0.14
C LYS A 190 -14.16 2.23 -1.22
N TRP A 191 -13.11 1.47 -1.53
CA TRP A 191 -12.48 1.51 -2.86
C TRP A 191 -13.47 1.14 -3.96
N LEU A 192 -14.20 0.04 -3.76
CA LEU A 192 -15.19 -0.49 -4.70
C LEU A 192 -16.29 0.53 -5.03
N LEU A 193 -16.77 1.24 -4.01
CA LEU A 193 -17.79 2.29 -4.18
C LEU A 193 -17.22 3.66 -4.58
N GLY A 194 -15.89 3.81 -4.61
CA GLY A 194 -15.24 5.09 -4.94
C GLY A 194 -15.42 6.13 -3.85
N GLU A 195 -15.52 5.70 -2.61
CA GLU A 195 -15.62 6.59 -1.47
C GLU A 195 -14.28 7.25 -1.14
N LYS A 196 -14.33 8.50 -0.71
CA LYS A 196 -13.15 9.27 -0.33
C LYS A 196 -12.49 8.72 0.95
N PHE A 197 -11.18 8.52 0.89
CA PHE A 197 -10.31 8.27 2.04
C PHE A 197 -9.78 9.61 2.55
N ARG A 198 -10.39 10.13 3.62
CA ARG A 198 -9.99 11.40 4.22
C ARG A 198 -8.67 11.23 4.96
N THR A 199 -7.71 12.08 4.65
CA THR A 199 -6.36 12.00 5.24
C THR A 199 -6.43 12.19 6.74
N GLN A 200 -5.87 11.24 7.49
CA GLN A 200 -5.65 11.40 8.92
C GLN A 200 -4.47 12.33 9.15
N THR A 201 -4.64 13.33 10.03
CA THR A 201 -3.62 14.37 10.29
C THR A 201 -3.13 14.42 11.74
N ARG A 202 -3.68 13.57 12.61
CA ARG A 202 -3.39 13.51 14.05
C ARG A 202 -3.49 12.10 14.57
#